data_AF-A0A9E6EQG5-F1
#
_entry.id   AF-A0A9E6EQG5-F1
#
_cell.length_a   1.000
_cell.length_b   1.000
_cell.length_c   1.000
_cell.angle_alpha   90.00
_cell.angle_beta   90.00
_cell.angle_gamma   90.00
#
_symmetry.space_group_name_H-M   'P 1'
#
loop_
_entity.id
_entity.type
_entity.pdbx_description
1 polymer ?
#
loop_
_entity_poly.entity_id
_entity_poly.type
_entity_poly.pdbx_seq_one_letter_code
_entity_poly.pdbx_strand_id
1 'polypeptide(L)'
;GSENGLLRYDGGQSRQWSAEDGLPSASVGKLVACPGGGVWVGTLRGLVRFRNGRFEKITLDGQPYVHPIAELALDRRGRLWACTFKGLIRQKEGLAFETVPWTAPDNVYGLTAGPRSGSIYVAGQHGIQVFGEDGSMATWGPAQGLPPKGPLLVAEDGLGRVWAGGGAALLMKGPGDPRFHDESRRLKAGISPNGQPFLDRDGSVWIPTQNGAQQLDGELLDTARGLPFRWVRGLFRDREGALWVMGPGLAHMLGRARVLNHPLTREDSGEVVWFLVRDPQGRMIAATDNGAVRMEASGPASIPGTEGTRIKGMAIDRAGTLWMVNTRGPTLWLRSGRTRAEVAPLGDLGIGANSVFEDSRGTVWIGGVHQGLLRFDAKAGRLVQEAPRAFTGGEQLGVYEIHEDTSGGLWAGCDGGLLLRPSGGAWTFHAGSAGSRVRGMALLADGTAWIHNEEPMGIARVRPADGALQVLERRTKGWGLTSNMVYAVRQDERGRIWVSTDKGLDRVEPALHVGRRDGMVTEDCSISALLVEKGVVW
;
A
#
# COMPACT_ATOMS: atom_id res chain seq x y z
N GLY A 1 -2.44 1.14 24.27
CA GLY A 1 -3.29 1.06 25.46
C GLY A 1 -4.71 1.34 25.02
N SER A 2 -5.69 0.76 25.69
CA SER A 2 -7.11 1.03 25.44
C SER A 2 -7.82 1.42 26.73
N GLU A 3 -9.10 1.74 26.63
CA GLU A 3 -9.96 1.98 27.80
C GLU A 3 -10.22 0.70 28.61
N ASN A 4 -9.94 -0.47 28.03
CA ASN A 4 -10.17 -1.78 28.61
C ASN A 4 -8.89 -2.55 28.94
N GLY A 5 -7.70 -1.97 28.78
CA GLY A 5 -6.45 -2.54 29.27
C GLY A 5 -5.23 -2.31 28.38
N LEU A 6 -4.20 -3.10 28.65
CA LEU A 6 -2.98 -3.15 27.83
C LEU A 6 -3.10 -4.30 26.83
N LEU A 7 -2.99 -4.00 25.54
CA LEU A 7 -2.99 -4.99 24.47
C LEU A 7 -1.58 -5.16 23.90
N ARG A 8 -1.12 -6.40 23.74
CA ARG A 8 0.02 -6.75 22.89
C ARG A 8 -0.49 -7.51 21.69
N TYR A 9 -0.03 -7.11 20.51
CA TYR A 9 -0.27 -7.78 19.24
C TYR A 9 1.07 -8.21 18.65
N ASP A 10 1.17 -9.45 18.16
CA ASP A 10 2.41 -10.02 17.60
C ASP A 10 2.36 -10.24 16.07
N GLY A 11 1.29 -9.78 15.41
CA GLY A 11 1.07 -9.99 13.99
C GLY A 11 0.07 -11.12 13.66
N GLY A 12 -0.30 -11.96 14.63
CA GLY A 12 -1.31 -13.01 14.45
C GLY A 12 -2.27 -13.17 15.63
N GLN A 13 -1.80 -12.92 16.85
CA GLN A 13 -2.58 -13.04 18.08
C GLN A 13 -2.50 -11.77 18.92
N SER A 14 -3.55 -11.54 19.70
CA SER A 14 -3.61 -10.45 20.66
C SER A 14 -3.75 -10.99 22.08
N ARG A 15 -2.94 -10.48 23.00
CA ARG A 15 -3.07 -10.73 24.43
C ARG A 15 -3.38 -9.43 25.15
N GLN A 16 -4.40 -9.47 26.00
CA GLN A 16 -4.82 -8.35 26.83
C GLN A 16 -4.41 -8.59 28.29
N TRP A 17 -4.02 -7.53 28.97
CA TRP A 17 -3.86 -7.48 30.42
C TRP A 17 -4.81 -6.44 31.00
N SER A 18 -5.45 -6.80 32.10
CA SER A 18 -6.46 -5.99 32.80
C SER A 18 -6.04 -5.72 34.25
N ALA A 19 -6.96 -5.14 35.04
CA ALA A 19 -6.75 -4.95 36.47
C ALA A 19 -6.52 -6.28 37.22
N GLU A 20 -7.11 -7.38 36.75
CA GLU A 20 -6.92 -8.72 37.33
C GLU A 20 -5.49 -9.23 37.16
N ASP A 21 -4.77 -8.76 36.14
CA ASP A 21 -3.38 -9.10 35.86
C ASP A 21 -2.37 -8.19 36.61
N GLY A 22 -2.86 -7.27 37.45
CA GLY A 22 -2.01 -6.34 38.22
C GLY A 22 -1.79 -4.97 37.57
N LEU A 23 -2.49 -4.65 36.48
CA LEU A 23 -2.53 -3.29 35.92
C LEU A 23 -3.29 -2.36 36.89
N PRO A 24 -2.77 -1.18 37.27
CA PRO A 24 -3.45 -0.32 38.26
C PRO A 24 -4.85 0.17 37.84
N SER A 25 -5.07 0.33 36.53
CA SER A 25 -6.36 0.67 35.94
C SER A 25 -6.41 0.19 34.50
N ALA A 26 -7.56 -0.36 34.09
CA ALA A 26 -7.81 -0.77 32.71
C ALA A 26 -7.75 0.41 31.72
N SER A 27 -7.97 1.64 32.18
CA SER A 27 -7.86 2.83 31.34
C SER A 27 -6.38 3.20 31.15
N VAL A 28 -5.82 2.77 30.02
CA VAL A 28 -4.43 3.02 29.62
C VAL A 28 -4.37 4.16 28.61
N GLY A 29 -3.93 5.34 29.06
CA GLY A 29 -3.88 6.54 28.22
C GLY A 29 -2.60 6.69 27.40
N LYS A 30 -1.45 6.28 27.96
CA LYS A 30 -0.12 6.51 27.35
C LYS A 30 0.78 5.30 27.48
N LEU A 31 1.59 5.06 26.45
CA LEU A 31 2.62 4.04 26.42
C LEU A 31 3.92 4.61 25.90
N VAL A 32 5.03 4.26 26.53
CA VAL A 32 6.37 4.57 26.03
C VAL A 32 7.29 3.37 26.18
N ALA A 33 7.94 2.95 25.10
CA ALA A 33 8.84 1.79 25.13
C ALA A 33 10.10 2.09 25.95
N CYS A 34 10.54 1.14 26.77
CA CYS A 34 11.75 1.31 27.57
C CYS A 34 13.02 1.04 26.72
N PRO A 35 14.08 1.87 26.82
CA PRO A 35 15.36 1.63 26.14
C PRO A 35 16.02 0.26 26.44
N GLY A 36 15.71 -0.36 27.58
CA GLY A 36 16.21 -1.69 27.99
C GLY A 36 15.19 -2.83 27.86
N GLY A 37 14.11 -2.62 27.09
CA GLY A 37 13.01 -3.58 26.93
C GLY A 37 11.91 -3.42 27.99
N GLY A 38 10.67 -3.74 27.58
CA GLY A 38 9.45 -3.43 28.35
C GLY A 38 8.79 -2.14 27.90
N VAL A 39 7.73 -1.74 28.60
CA VAL A 39 6.93 -0.54 28.28
C VAL A 39 6.49 0.17 29.56
N TRP A 40 6.63 1.49 29.60
CA TRP A 40 6.01 2.34 30.60
C TRP A 40 4.53 2.53 30.25
N VAL A 41 3.67 2.33 31.24
CA VAL A 41 2.21 2.33 31.09
C VAL A 41 1.61 3.39 32.02
N GLY A 42 1.13 4.48 31.42
CA GLY A 42 0.41 5.53 32.12
C GLY A 42 -1.07 5.19 32.20
N THR A 43 -1.62 5.15 33.42
CA THR A 43 -3.03 4.80 33.68
C THR A 43 -3.72 5.89 34.49
N LEU A 44 -5.05 5.78 34.65
CA LEU A 44 -5.82 6.65 35.55
C LEU A 44 -5.50 6.43 37.05
N ARG A 45 -4.75 5.38 37.41
CA ARG A 45 -4.40 5.06 38.81
C ARG A 45 -2.90 4.85 39.01
N GLY A 46 -2.08 5.56 38.24
CA GLY A 46 -0.64 5.55 38.40
C GLY A 46 0.13 5.18 37.14
N LEU A 47 1.45 5.18 37.30
CA LEU A 47 2.43 4.76 36.32
C LEU A 47 3.02 3.41 36.73
N VAL A 48 3.13 2.48 35.78
CA VAL A 48 3.80 1.19 35.98
C VAL A 48 4.75 0.89 34.84
N ARG A 49 5.79 0.08 35.12
CA ARG A 49 6.60 -0.55 34.09
C ARG A 49 6.10 -1.96 33.84
N PHE A 50 5.76 -2.28 32.60
CA PHE A 50 5.44 -3.64 32.19
C PHE A 50 6.66 -4.31 31.56
N ARG A 51 7.13 -5.39 32.19
CA ARG A 51 8.29 -6.16 31.72
C ARG A 51 8.10 -7.63 32.07
N ASN A 52 8.43 -8.52 31.12
CA ASN A 52 8.36 -9.98 31.31
C ASN A 52 7.03 -10.48 31.89
N GLY A 53 5.91 -9.89 31.43
CA GLY A 53 4.56 -10.28 31.86
C GLY A 53 4.15 -9.75 33.24
N ARG A 54 4.93 -8.87 33.86
CA ARG A 54 4.64 -8.31 35.20
C ARG A 54 4.56 -6.79 35.17
N PHE A 55 3.70 -6.24 36.02
CA PHE A 55 3.59 -4.79 36.26
C PHE A 55 4.37 -4.41 37.52
N GLU A 56 5.32 -3.50 37.37
CA GLU A 56 6.15 -2.98 38.44
C GLU A 56 5.71 -1.55 38.77
N LYS A 57 5.31 -1.32 40.02
CA LYS A 57 4.84 -0.01 40.50
C LYS A 57 6.02 0.92 40.76
N ILE A 58 5.81 2.20 40.47
CA ILE A 58 6.81 3.23 40.75
C ILE A 58 6.61 3.86 42.12
N THR A 59 7.68 4.46 42.63
CA THR A 59 7.64 5.33 43.80
C THR A 59 7.95 6.77 43.40
N LEU A 60 7.24 7.73 43.99
CA LEU A 60 7.54 9.15 43.92
C LEU A 60 8.00 9.59 45.30
N ASP A 61 9.23 10.10 45.40
CA ASP A 61 9.81 10.58 46.65
C ASP A 61 9.70 9.54 47.79
N GLY A 62 9.91 8.26 47.43
CA GLY A 62 9.86 7.12 48.35
C GLY A 62 8.47 6.54 48.62
N GLN A 63 7.39 7.13 48.10
CA GLN A 63 6.02 6.69 48.32
C GLN A 63 5.40 6.06 47.07
N PRO A 64 4.54 5.03 47.18
CA PRO A 64 3.83 4.47 46.04
C PRO A 64 3.01 5.54 45.31
N TYR A 65 3.17 5.62 43.99
CA TYR A 65 2.46 6.62 43.19
C TYR A 65 1.22 6.01 42.52
N VAL A 66 0.05 6.61 42.79
CA VAL A 66 -1.27 6.08 42.38
C VAL A 66 -2.17 7.10 41.66
N HIS A 67 -1.63 8.24 41.24
CA HIS A 67 -2.41 9.31 40.62
C HIS A 67 -2.40 9.21 39.08
N PRO A 68 -3.39 9.78 38.38
CA PRO A 68 -3.47 9.70 36.93
C PRO A 68 -2.24 10.26 36.23
N ILE A 69 -1.87 9.63 35.12
CA ILE A 69 -0.81 10.08 34.21
C ILE A 69 -1.44 10.74 32.99
N ALA A 70 -1.10 12.01 32.75
CA ALA A 70 -1.60 12.77 31.62
C ALA A 70 -0.75 12.53 30.36
N GLU A 71 0.57 12.65 30.47
CA GLU A 71 1.50 12.56 29.34
C GLU A 71 2.82 11.90 29.77
N LEU A 72 3.51 11.27 28.81
CA LEU A 72 4.78 10.56 29.01
C LEU A 72 5.75 10.88 27.87
N ALA A 73 7.02 11.12 28.20
CA ALA A 73 8.10 11.26 27.21
C ALA A 73 9.42 10.70 27.76
N LEU A 74 10.31 10.25 26.88
CA LEU A 74 11.68 9.91 27.25
C LEU A 74 12.61 11.03 26.82
N ASP A 75 13.50 11.46 27.73
CA ASP A 75 14.61 12.32 27.34
C ASP A 75 15.67 11.53 26.54
N ARG A 76 16.65 12.24 25.97
CA ARG A 76 17.74 11.62 25.18
C ARG A 76 18.60 10.63 25.97
N ARG A 77 18.57 10.69 27.30
CA ARG A 77 19.27 9.77 28.20
C ARG A 77 18.43 8.55 28.54
N GLY A 78 17.21 8.46 27.99
CA GLY A 78 16.28 7.36 28.23
C GLY A 78 15.57 7.44 29.59
N ARG A 79 15.59 8.59 30.26
CA ARG A 79 14.82 8.80 31.50
C ARG A 79 13.40 9.19 31.17
N LEU A 80 12.45 8.61 31.89
CA LEU A 80 11.04 8.94 31.72
C LEU A 80 10.68 10.24 32.42
N TRP A 81 9.97 11.11 31.71
CA TRP A 81 9.26 12.26 32.23
C TRP A 81 7.77 11.98 32.14
N ALA A 82 7.03 12.35 33.18
CA ALA A 82 5.59 12.14 33.24
C ALA A 82 4.88 13.38 33.79
N CYS A 83 3.88 13.86 33.06
CA CYS A 83 2.96 14.88 33.56
C CYS A 83 1.86 14.21 34.36
N THR A 84 1.65 14.69 35.57
CA THR A 84 0.68 14.15 36.51
C THR A 84 -0.30 15.20 36.99
N PHE A 85 -1.40 14.78 37.61
CA PHE A 85 -2.31 15.69 38.32
C PHE A 85 -1.64 16.44 39.50
N LYS A 86 -0.49 15.98 39.98
CA LYS A 86 0.26 16.60 41.08
C LYS A 86 1.49 17.39 40.60
N GLY A 87 1.70 17.50 39.29
CA GLY A 87 2.86 18.18 38.69
C GLY A 87 3.70 17.27 37.80
N LEU A 88 4.90 17.75 37.47
CA LEU A 88 5.84 17.04 36.60
C LEU A 88 6.76 16.14 37.44
N ILE A 89 6.91 14.88 37.05
CA ILE A 89 7.83 13.93 37.68
C ILE A 89 8.84 13.41 36.67
N ARG A 90 10.04 13.08 37.16
CA ARG A 90 11.14 12.54 36.35
C ARG A 90 11.72 11.30 37.00
N GLN A 91 12.08 10.34 36.17
CA GLN A 91 12.77 9.13 36.61
C GLN A 91 14.15 9.49 37.15
N LYS A 92 14.39 9.13 38.41
CA LYS A 92 15.69 9.29 39.06
C LYS A 92 16.56 8.07 38.78
N GLU A 93 16.07 6.89 39.18
CA GLU A 93 16.74 5.61 38.97
C GLU A 93 15.73 4.47 39.05
N GLY A 94 15.82 3.49 38.14
CA GLY A 94 14.98 2.28 38.19
C GLY A 94 13.48 2.62 38.18
N LEU A 95 12.79 2.33 39.28
CA LEU A 95 11.36 2.60 39.50
C LEU A 95 11.12 3.83 40.40
N ALA A 96 12.17 4.52 40.84
CA ALA A 96 12.09 5.71 41.67
C ALA A 96 12.04 6.99 40.83
N PHE A 97 11.09 7.85 41.18
CA PHE A 97 10.83 9.14 40.55
C PHE A 97 10.97 10.25 41.58
N GLU A 98 11.31 11.42 41.07
CA GLU A 98 11.39 12.66 41.84
C GLU A 98 10.47 13.72 41.22
N THR A 99 9.97 14.62 42.06
CA THR A 99 9.21 15.78 41.61
C THR A 99 10.15 16.78 40.94
N VAL A 100 9.80 17.26 39.75
CA VAL A 100 10.54 18.31 39.06
C VAL A 100 9.91 19.66 39.41
N PRO A 101 10.69 20.61 39.97
CA PRO A 101 10.22 21.97 40.18
C PRO A 101 9.81 22.57 38.84
N TRP A 102 8.58 23.06 38.77
CA TRP A 102 8.05 23.67 37.56
C TRP A 102 7.02 24.76 37.90
N THR A 103 6.99 25.82 37.10
CA THR A 103 5.85 26.75 37.06
C THR A 103 4.72 26.11 36.26
N ALA A 104 3.81 25.43 36.96
CA ALA A 104 2.76 24.62 36.36
C ALA A 104 1.82 25.45 35.45
N PRO A 105 1.55 25.01 34.20
CA PRO A 105 0.30 25.38 33.54
C PRO A 105 -0.85 24.61 34.19
N ASP A 106 -1.97 25.29 34.49
CA ASP A 106 -3.17 24.70 35.11
C ASP A 106 -3.69 23.45 34.39
N ASN A 107 -3.43 23.35 33.08
CA ASN A 107 -3.73 22.18 32.26
C ASN A 107 -2.55 21.87 31.33
N VAL A 108 -2.16 20.59 31.27
CA VAL A 108 -1.16 20.06 30.31
C VAL A 108 -1.88 19.46 29.13
N TYR A 109 -1.42 19.81 27.93
CA TYR A 109 -1.95 19.29 26.67
C TYR A 109 -0.93 18.44 25.90
N GLY A 110 0.37 18.60 26.15
CA GLY A 110 1.39 17.79 25.49
C GLY A 110 2.72 17.78 26.24
N LEU A 111 3.47 16.68 26.09
CA LEU A 111 4.83 16.49 26.57
C LEU A 111 5.65 15.86 25.45
N THR A 112 6.78 16.45 25.10
CA THR A 112 7.66 15.89 24.08
C THR A 112 9.12 16.14 24.40
N ALA A 113 9.99 15.29 23.86
CA ALA A 113 11.43 15.46 23.94
C ALA A 113 11.97 15.94 22.60
N GLY A 114 12.87 16.91 22.65
CA GLY A 114 13.59 17.42 21.50
C GLY A 114 14.61 16.41 20.98
N PRO A 115 14.45 15.85 19.77
CA PRO A 115 15.41 14.89 19.24
C PRO A 115 16.78 15.54 18.98
N ARG A 116 16.80 16.83 18.62
CA ARG A 116 18.02 17.59 18.34
C ARG A 116 18.51 18.35 19.56
N SER A 117 17.63 19.09 20.24
CA SER A 117 17.99 19.91 21.41
C SER A 117 18.22 19.11 22.69
N GLY A 118 17.62 17.93 22.83
CA GLY A 118 17.56 17.19 24.09
C GLY A 118 16.64 17.78 25.16
N SER A 119 15.97 18.89 24.86
CA SER A 119 15.09 19.58 25.82
C SER A 119 13.76 18.83 25.98
N ILE A 120 13.14 18.98 27.14
CA ILE A 120 11.75 18.55 27.38
C ILE A 120 10.84 19.76 27.25
N TYR A 121 9.80 19.65 26.43
CA TYR A 121 8.78 20.68 26.25
C TYR A 121 7.45 20.21 26.81
N VAL A 122 6.83 21.05 27.63
CA VAL A 122 5.51 20.81 28.20
C VAL A 122 4.56 21.90 27.73
N ALA A 123 3.62 21.55 26.86
CA ALA A 123 2.57 22.46 26.40
C ALA A 123 1.38 22.44 27.36
N GLY A 124 0.84 23.62 27.65
CA GLY A 124 -0.34 23.77 28.49
C GLY A 124 -1.05 25.11 28.30
N GLN A 125 -2.04 25.36 29.16
CA GLN A 125 -2.95 26.52 29.07
C GLN A 125 -2.26 27.89 29.05
N HIS A 126 -1.06 28.01 29.61
CA HIS A 126 -0.33 29.28 29.72
C HIS A 126 0.94 29.34 28.87
N GLY A 127 1.10 28.42 27.91
CA GLY A 127 2.24 28.39 26.99
C GLY A 127 3.01 27.08 27.03
N ILE A 128 4.32 27.16 26.81
CA ILE A 128 5.23 26.01 26.78
C ILE A 128 6.30 26.20 27.85
N GLN A 129 6.43 25.22 28.74
CA GLN A 129 7.57 25.14 29.64
C GLN A 129 8.68 24.30 29.01
N VAL A 130 9.91 24.79 29.10
CA VAL A 130 11.08 24.20 28.48
C VAL A 130 12.10 23.85 29.54
N PHE A 131 12.54 22.60 29.55
CA PHE A 131 13.62 22.11 30.40
C PHE A 131 14.79 21.75 29.49
N GLY A 132 15.85 22.55 29.54
CA GLY A 132 17.08 22.31 28.80
C GLY A 132 17.83 21.09 29.34
N GLU A 133 18.63 20.47 28.49
CA GLU A 133 19.48 19.35 28.90
C GLU A 133 20.57 19.76 29.93
N ASP A 134 20.92 21.04 29.95
CA ASP A 134 21.80 21.71 30.91
C ASP A 134 21.14 21.99 32.27
N GLY A 135 19.84 21.68 32.41
CA GLY A 135 19.06 21.98 33.61
C GLY A 135 18.45 23.38 33.63
N SER A 136 18.61 24.17 32.56
CA SER A 136 17.92 25.45 32.43
C SER A 136 16.40 25.26 32.33
N MET A 137 15.65 26.23 32.84
CA MET A 137 14.20 26.25 32.76
C MET A 137 13.73 27.58 32.16
N ALA A 138 12.84 27.50 31.18
CA ALA A 138 12.23 28.67 30.57
C ALA A 138 10.72 28.48 30.38
N THR A 139 9.98 29.59 30.33
CA THR A 139 8.57 29.61 29.98
C THR A 139 8.39 30.47 28.73
N TRP A 140 7.81 29.88 27.70
CA TRP A 140 7.42 30.56 26.47
C TRP A 140 5.92 30.82 26.50
N GLY A 141 5.52 32.07 26.27
CA GLY A 141 4.12 32.50 26.28
C GLY A 141 3.85 33.59 25.24
N PRO A 142 2.90 34.50 25.47
CA PRO A 142 2.57 35.59 24.53
C PRO A 142 3.77 36.45 24.11
N ALA A 143 4.75 36.65 25.00
CA ALA A 143 5.98 37.38 24.68
C ALA A 143 6.82 36.70 23.57
N GLN A 144 6.69 35.38 23.41
CA GLN A 144 7.32 34.59 22.36
C GLN A 144 6.40 34.37 21.15
N GLY A 145 5.20 34.96 21.12
CA GLY A 145 4.26 34.80 20.00
C GLY A 145 3.31 33.60 20.13
N LEU A 146 3.22 32.97 21.31
CA LEU A 146 2.20 31.94 21.57
C LEU A 146 0.84 32.57 21.91
N PRO A 147 -0.28 31.90 21.62
CA PRO A 147 -1.61 32.40 21.97
C PRO A 147 -1.78 32.46 23.51
N PRO A 148 -2.61 33.39 24.04
CA PRO A 148 -2.85 33.51 25.49
C PRO A 148 -3.39 32.25 26.17
N LYS A 149 -4.13 31.41 25.44
CA LYS A 149 -4.65 30.12 25.93
C LYS A 149 -3.66 28.96 25.79
N GLY A 150 -2.44 29.25 25.35
CA GLY A 150 -1.40 28.26 25.09
C GLY A 150 -1.72 27.32 23.92
N PRO A 151 -0.75 26.50 23.50
CA PRO A 151 -0.94 25.52 22.44
C PRO A 151 -1.46 24.18 22.99
N LEU A 152 -2.23 23.46 22.17
CA LEU A 152 -2.71 22.11 22.48
C LEU A 152 -1.65 21.03 22.20
N LEU A 153 -0.63 21.35 21.42
CA LEU A 153 0.46 20.43 21.10
C LEU A 153 1.82 21.14 21.10
N VAL A 154 2.86 20.36 21.30
CA VAL A 154 4.25 20.75 21.04
C VAL A 154 5.02 19.57 20.45
N ALA A 155 5.90 19.85 19.48
CA ALA A 155 6.81 18.90 18.87
C ALA A 155 8.11 19.60 18.46
N GLU A 156 9.23 18.88 18.45
CA GLU A 156 10.46 19.33 17.80
C GLU A 156 10.82 18.32 16.71
N ASP A 157 11.11 18.81 15.51
CA ASP A 157 11.49 17.96 14.39
C ASP A 157 13.01 17.67 14.34
N GLY A 158 13.44 16.84 13.39
CA GLY A 158 14.86 16.48 13.23
C GLY A 158 15.78 17.67 12.91
N LEU A 159 15.23 18.80 12.49
CA LEU A 159 15.96 20.05 12.20
C LEU A 159 16.03 20.97 13.42
N GLY A 160 15.40 20.61 14.54
CA GLY A 160 15.34 21.43 15.75
C GLY A 160 14.33 22.57 15.67
N ARG A 161 13.40 22.55 14.72
CA ARG A 161 12.28 23.50 14.69
C ARG A 161 11.25 23.05 15.71
N VAL A 162 10.82 23.96 16.58
CA VAL A 162 9.77 23.69 17.56
C VAL A 162 8.42 24.13 16.99
N TRP A 163 7.51 23.17 16.91
CA TRP A 163 6.15 23.34 16.42
C TRP A 163 5.17 23.35 17.57
N ALA A 164 4.24 24.30 17.54
CA ALA A 164 3.18 24.45 18.53
C ALA A 164 1.86 24.72 17.81
N GLY A 165 0.73 24.26 18.32
CA GLY A 165 -0.52 24.43 17.59
C GLY A 165 -1.77 24.00 18.34
N GLY A 166 -2.92 24.30 17.75
CA GLY A 166 -4.24 23.94 18.27
C GLY A 166 -5.36 24.49 17.38
N GLY A 167 -6.39 23.68 17.13
CA GLY A 167 -7.46 24.05 16.20
C GLY A 167 -6.89 24.34 14.80
N ALA A 168 -7.17 25.52 14.24
CA ALA A 168 -6.64 25.92 12.93
C ALA A 168 -5.24 26.57 12.99
N ALA A 169 -4.67 26.74 14.18
CA ALA A 169 -3.39 27.43 14.35
C ALA A 169 -2.20 26.46 14.38
N LEU A 170 -1.17 26.77 13.59
CA LEU A 170 0.14 26.13 13.63
C LEU A 170 1.22 27.21 13.68
N LEU A 171 2.12 27.07 14.64
CA LEU A 171 3.20 27.99 14.92
C LEU A 171 4.53 27.25 14.89
N MET A 172 5.58 27.90 14.40
CA MET A 172 6.93 27.35 14.29
C MET A 172 7.96 28.33 14.83
N LYS A 173 8.85 27.85 15.68
CA LYS A 173 10.02 28.60 16.16
C LYS A 173 11.28 27.86 15.71
N GLY A 174 12.10 28.51 14.89
CA GLY A 174 13.35 27.95 14.41
C GLY A 174 14.44 27.93 15.49
N PRO A 175 15.52 27.16 15.27
CA PRO A 175 16.70 27.23 16.13
C PRO A 175 17.27 28.66 16.16
N GLY A 176 17.38 29.24 17.35
CA GLY A 176 17.89 30.61 17.53
C GLY A 176 16.85 31.73 17.36
N ASP A 177 15.67 31.44 16.80
CA ASP A 177 14.64 32.46 16.63
C ASP A 177 14.10 32.93 17.99
N PRO A 178 13.85 34.23 18.18
CA PRO A 178 13.36 34.74 19.47
C PRO A 178 11.86 34.49 19.68
N ARG A 179 11.09 34.19 18.63
CA ARG A 179 9.62 34.07 18.65
C ARG A 179 9.11 32.99 17.71
N PHE A 180 7.87 32.57 17.93
CA PHE A 180 7.11 31.72 17.03
C PHE A 180 6.57 32.52 15.84
N HIS A 181 6.54 31.88 14.68
CA HIS A 181 6.03 32.38 13.42
C HIS A 181 4.78 31.57 13.02
N ASP A 182 3.80 32.26 12.43
CA ASP A 182 2.57 31.61 11.97
C ASP A 182 2.82 30.78 10.69
N GLU A 183 2.50 29.50 10.77
CA GLU A 183 2.59 28.51 9.70
C GLU A 183 1.24 27.84 9.42
N SER A 184 0.14 28.42 9.90
CA SER A 184 -1.22 27.87 9.77
C SER A 184 -1.63 27.64 8.32
N ARG A 185 -1.09 28.41 7.36
CA ARG A 185 -1.28 28.21 5.91
C ARG A 185 -0.82 26.84 5.40
N ARG A 186 0.05 26.15 6.15
CA ARG A 186 0.50 24.80 5.79
C ARG A 186 -0.55 23.75 6.10
N LEU A 187 -1.45 24.00 7.06
CA LEU A 187 -2.47 23.05 7.45
C LEU A 187 -3.54 22.91 6.36
N LYS A 188 -3.78 21.67 5.95
CA LYS A 188 -4.87 21.27 5.04
C LYS A 188 -6.13 20.89 5.81
N ALA A 189 -6.01 20.62 7.12
CA ALA A 189 -7.10 20.35 8.04
C ALA A 189 -6.73 20.84 9.44
N GLY A 190 -7.74 21.25 10.23
CA GLY A 190 -7.55 21.68 11.61
C GLY A 190 -7.00 20.56 12.48
N ILE A 191 -6.15 20.90 13.44
CA ILE A 191 -5.52 19.97 14.38
C ILE A 191 -6.58 19.31 15.27
N SER A 192 -6.43 18.01 15.45
CA SER A 192 -7.30 17.17 16.29
C SER A 192 -7.18 17.55 17.76
N PRO A 193 -8.30 17.80 18.48
CA PRO A 193 -8.27 17.90 19.94
C PRO A 193 -7.74 16.59 20.54
N ASN A 194 -6.73 16.68 21.41
CA ASN A 194 -6.04 15.52 22.01
C ASN A 194 -5.20 14.68 21.03
N GLY A 195 -4.92 15.19 19.82
CA GLY A 195 -4.02 14.58 18.87
C GLY A 195 -2.57 14.65 19.35
N GLN A 196 -1.86 13.53 19.31
CA GLN A 196 -0.43 13.51 19.63
C GLN A 196 0.43 13.59 18.36
N PRO A 197 1.32 14.59 18.24
CA PRO A 197 2.25 14.64 17.12
C PRO A 197 3.20 13.45 17.18
N PHE A 198 3.59 12.97 16.00
CA PHE A 198 4.51 11.86 15.83
C PHE A 198 5.76 12.32 15.09
N LEU A 199 6.92 12.06 15.68
CA LEU A 199 8.22 12.22 15.01
C LEU A 199 8.58 10.91 14.32
N ASP A 200 8.65 10.94 12.99
CA ASP A 200 9.07 9.80 12.19
C ASP A 200 10.59 9.68 12.17
N ARG A 201 11.10 8.51 11.77
CA ARG A 201 12.54 8.19 11.78
C ARG A 201 13.37 9.05 10.83
N ASP A 202 12.74 9.60 9.80
CA ASP A 202 13.36 10.54 8.87
C ASP A 202 13.42 11.98 9.43
N GLY A 203 12.95 12.18 10.66
CA GLY A 203 12.91 13.49 11.32
C GLY A 203 11.69 14.32 10.95
N SER A 204 10.77 13.81 10.12
CA SER A 204 9.52 14.49 9.79
C SER A 204 8.52 14.40 10.94
N VAL A 205 7.70 15.45 11.09
CA VAL A 205 6.64 15.50 12.09
C VAL A 205 5.29 15.37 11.42
N TRP A 206 4.48 14.47 11.96
CA TRP A 206 3.10 14.26 11.60
C TRP A 206 2.17 14.80 12.66
N ILE A 207 1.15 15.52 12.23
CA ILE A 207 0.13 16.12 13.09
C ILE A 207 -1.21 15.42 12.84
N PRO A 208 -1.84 14.85 13.87
CA PRO A 208 -3.22 14.40 13.77
C PRO A 208 -4.16 15.58 13.57
N THR A 209 -5.03 15.47 12.58
CA THR A 209 -6.02 16.50 12.21
C THR A 209 -7.43 15.96 12.43
N GLN A 210 -8.43 16.85 12.36
CA GLN A 210 -9.84 16.50 12.39
C GLN A 210 -10.27 15.72 11.13
N ASN A 211 -9.45 15.72 10.07
CA ASN A 211 -9.71 15.02 8.81
C ASN A 211 -8.46 14.28 8.31
N GLY A 212 -7.91 13.42 9.16
CA GLY A 212 -6.78 12.55 8.85
C GLY A 212 -5.51 12.93 9.60
N ALA A 213 -4.34 12.64 9.02
CA ALA A 213 -3.04 12.98 9.57
C ALA A 213 -2.19 13.71 8.54
N GLN A 214 -1.63 14.85 8.92
CA GLN A 214 -0.84 15.68 8.03
C GLN A 214 0.64 15.62 8.37
N GLN A 215 1.48 15.31 7.39
CA GLN A 215 2.92 15.56 7.49
C GLN A 215 3.18 17.06 7.28
N LEU A 216 3.92 17.69 8.18
CA LEU A 216 4.08 19.16 8.19
C LEU A 216 4.65 19.75 6.90
N ASP A 217 5.62 19.07 6.31
CA ASP A 217 6.25 19.46 5.03
C ASP A 217 5.76 18.58 3.86
N GLY A 218 4.60 17.93 4.00
CA GLY A 218 4.17 16.89 3.06
C GLY A 218 2.66 16.80 2.82
N GLU A 219 2.18 15.57 2.72
CA GLU A 219 0.80 15.27 2.33
C GLU A 219 -0.14 15.14 3.53
N LEU A 220 -1.43 15.42 3.28
CA LEU A 220 -2.52 15.03 4.17
C LEU A 220 -2.92 13.60 3.82
N LEU A 221 -2.78 12.69 4.76
CA LEU A 221 -3.32 11.35 4.68
C LEU A 221 -4.76 11.41 5.23
N ASP A 222 -5.77 11.22 4.39
CA ASP A 222 -7.20 11.28 4.72
C ASP A 222 -7.93 10.03 4.19
N THR A 223 -9.26 9.96 4.35
CA THR A 223 -10.03 8.79 3.89
C THR A 223 -10.02 8.64 2.36
N ALA A 224 -9.90 9.73 1.61
CA ALA A 224 -9.76 9.69 0.16
C ALA A 224 -8.38 9.14 -0.27
N ARG A 225 -7.40 9.17 0.64
CA ARG A 225 -6.05 8.61 0.46
C ARG A 225 -5.81 7.36 1.31
N GLY A 226 -6.88 6.65 1.67
CA GLY A 226 -6.80 5.31 2.25
C GLY A 226 -6.77 5.23 3.77
N LEU A 227 -6.97 6.34 4.52
CA LEU A 227 -7.25 6.19 5.95
C LEU A 227 -8.61 5.50 6.15
N PRO A 228 -8.73 4.57 7.10
CA PRO A 228 -10.01 3.97 7.43
C PRO A 228 -10.92 4.89 8.24
N PHE A 229 -10.37 5.94 8.85
CA PHE A 229 -11.12 6.88 9.70
C PHE A 229 -10.72 8.33 9.44
N ARG A 230 -11.67 9.26 9.59
CA ARG A 230 -11.39 10.71 9.52
C ARG A 230 -10.69 11.23 10.75
N TRP A 231 -11.05 10.75 11.94
CA TRP A 231 -10.46 11.23 13.18
C TRP A 231 -9.24 10.41 13.54
N VAL A 232 -8.06 11.04 13.49
CA VAL A 232 -6.80 10.47 13.94
C VAL A 232 -6.44 11.07 15.31
N ARG A 233 -6.11 10.19 16.25
CA ARG A 233 -5.63 10.52 17.60
C ARG A 233 -4.11 10.44 17.69
N GLY A 234 -3.51 9.50 16.96
CA GLY A 234 -2.07 9.34 16.90
C GLY A 234 -1.68 8.36 15.81
N LEU A 235 -0.40 8.31 15.53
CA LEU A 235 0.16 7.42 14.54
C LEU A 235 1.59 7.06 14.91
N PHE A 236 2.08 5.93 14.44
CA PHE A 236 3.50 5.59 14.52
C PHE A 236 3.89 4.70 13.34
N ARG A 237 5.18 4.66 13.03
CA ARG A 237 5.73 3.76 12.01
C ARG A 237 6.47 2.59 12.66
N ASP A 238 6.14 1.36 12.26
CA ASP A 238 6.87 0.18 12.73
C ASP A 238 8.24 0.03 12.04
N ARG A 239 8.96 -1.05 12.37
CA ARG A 239 10.32 -1.27 11.83
C ARG A 239 10.30 -1.74 10.38
N GLU A 240 9.20 -2.33 9.94
CA GLU A 240 8.93 -2.74 8.56
C GLU A 240 8.50 -1.54 7.69
N GLY A 241 8.28 -0.37 8.30
CA GLY A 241 7.97 0.88 7.63
C GLY A 241 6.47 1.14 7.46
N ALA A 242 5.62 0.24 7.98
CA ALA A 242 4.18 0.38 7.96
C ALA A 242 3.69 1.39 9.00
N LEU A 243 2.65 2.13 8.63
CA LEU A 243 2.01 3.15 9.45
C LEU A 243 0.88 2.50 10.25
N TRP A 244 0.96 2.63 11.56
CA TRP A 244 -0.11 2.31 12.48
C TRP A 244 -0.87 3.58 12.82
N VAL A 245 -2.17 3.61 12.56
CA VAL A 245 -3.03 4.77 12.77
C VAL A 245 -4.03 4.47 13.87
N MET A 246 -4.07 5.33 14.88
CA MET A 246 -4.98 5.24 16.02
C MET A 246 -6.08 6.28 15.87
N GLY A 247 -7.34 5.84 15.91
CA GLY A 247 -8.55 6.66 15.85
C GLY A 247 -9.66 6.00 16.69
N PRO A 248 -10.90 5.88 16.17
CA PRO A 248 -11.93 5.01 16.78
C PRO A 248 -11.52 3.54 16.87
N GLY A 249 -10.58 3.12 16.04
CA GLY A 249 -9.94 1.81 16.08
C GLY A 249 -8.44 1.90 15.81
N LEU A 250 -7.82 0.75 15.54
CA LEU A 250 -6.42 0.64 15.15
C LEU A 250 -6.35 0.15 13.70
N ALA A 251 -5.61 0.86 12.87
CA ALA A 251 -5.36 0.49 11.48
C ALA A 251 -3.87 0.24 11.24
N HIS A 252 -3.55 -0.75 10.40
CA HIS A 252 -2.20 -1.06 9.95
C HIS A 252 -2.12 -0.83 8.45
N MET A 253 -1.24 0.06 8.01
CA MET A 253 -1.07 0.45 6.62
C MET A 253 0.35 0.13 6.17
N LEU A 254 0.52 -0.86 5.30
CA LEU A 254 1.83 -1.26 4.79
C LEU A 254 2.55 -0.08 4.11
N GLY A 255 3.77 0.21 4.57
CA GLY A 255 4.51 1.40 4.18
C GLY A 255 4.64 1.57 2.67
N ARG A 256 4.19 2.72 2.17
CA ARG A 256 4.27 3.21 0.77
C ARG A 256 3.47 2.44 -0.30
N ALA A 257 2.99 1.22 -0.06
CA ALA A 257 1.99 0.61 -0.93
C ALA A 257 0.62 1.21 -0.59
N ARG A 258 0.28 2.31 -1.25
CA ARG A 258 -1.07 2.87 -1.18
C ARG A 258 -1.97 2.02 -2.05
N VAL A 259 -2.86 1.23 -1.45
CA VAL A 259 -3.96 0.64 -2.20
C VAL A 259 -4.98 1.74 -2.43
N LEU A 260 -5.11 2.16 -3.69
CA LEU A 260 -6.13 3.11 -4.12
C LEU A 260 -7.19 2.35 -4.91
N ASN A 261 -8.44 2.49 -4.49
CA ASN A 261 -9.56 1.85 -5.17
C ASN A 261 -10.18 2.84 -6.15
N HIS A 262 -10.16 2.49 -7.44
CA HIS A 262 -10.74 3.29 -8.51
C HIS A 262 -11.99 2.58 -9.06
N PRO A 263 -13.18 2.81 -8.51
CA PRO A 263 -14.40 2.20 -9.03
C PRO A 263 -14.67 2.67 -10.46
N LEU A 264 -14.84 1.72 -11.39
CA LEU A 264 -15.19 2.00 -12.79
C LEU A 264 -16.69 2.33 -12.95
N THR A 265 -17.52 1.79 -12.06
CA THR A 265 -18.97 2.00 -11.99
C THR A 265 -19.40 2.08 -10.52
N ARG A 266 -20.70 2.29 -10.25
CA ARG A 266 -21.22 2.29 -8.86
C ARG A 266 -20.89 0.96 -8.19
N GLU A 267 -20.61 0.98 -6.88
CA GLU A 267 -20.11 -0.18 -6.09
C GLU A 267 -20.95 -1.46 -6.25
N ASP A 268 -22.22 -1.36 -6.64
CA ASP A 268 -23.16 -2.48 -6.77
C ASP A 268 -23.28 -3.07 -8.20
N SER A 269 -22.46 -2.63 -9.16
CA SER A 269 -22.63 -3.04 -10.58
C SER A 269 -22.22 -4.48 -10.88
N GLY A 270 -21.39 -5.10 -10.02
CA GLY A 270 -20.84 -6.43 -10.25
C GLY A 270 -19.88 -6.53 -11.45
N GLU A 271 -19.41 -5.40 -11.99
CA GLU A 271 -18.54 -5.40 -13.16
C GLU A 271 -17.13 -5.89 -12.85
N VAL A 272 -16.66 -6.83 -13.66
CA VAL A 272 -15.31 -7.40 -13.56
C VAL A 272 -14.38 -6.74 -14.57
N VAL A 273 -13.17 -6.40 -14.14
CA VAL A 273 -12.08 -5.94 -15.02
C VAL A 273 -11.28 -7.14 -15.48
N TRP A 274 -11.20 -7.37 -16.79
CA TRP A 274 -10.50 -8.51 -17.38
C TRP A 274 -9.11 -8.16 -17.90
N PHE A 275 -8.89 -6.90 -18.26
CA PHE A 275 -7.63 -6.49 -18.88
C PHE A 275 -7.43 -4.98 -18.75
N LEU A 276 -6.18 -4.55 -18.66
CA LEU A 276 -5.78 -3.16 -18.56
C LEU A 276 -4.73 -2.83 -19.61
N VAL A 277 -4.89 -1.70 -20.30
CA VAL A 277 -3.86 -1.14 -21.20
C VAL A 277 -3.77 0.37 -21.03
N ARG A 278 -2.63 0.96 -21.42
CA ARG A 278 -2.50 2.41 -21.58
C ARG A 278 -2.61 2.81 -23.03
N ASP A 279 -3.41 3.85 -23.29
CA ASP A 279 -3.44 4.51 -24.59
C ASP A 279 -2.16 5.31 -24.87
N PRO A 280 -1.93 5.75 -26.12
CA PRO A 280 -0.74 6.54 -26.47
C PRO A 280 -0.65 7.88 -25.73
N GLN A 281 -1.75 8.37 -25.15
CA GLN A 281 -1.80 9.56 -24.31
C GLN A 281 -1.51 9.24 -22.82
N GLY A 282 -1.26 7.98 -22.50
CA GLY A 282 -0.97 7.49 -21.16
C GLY A 282 -2.20 7.29 -20.28
N ARG A 283 -3.43 7.35 -20.83
CA ARG A 283 -4.67 7.09 -20.07
C ARG A 283 -4.92 5.60 -19.94
N MET A 284 -5.49 5.18 -18.81
CA MET A 284 -5.84 3.79 -18.57
C MET A 284 -7.13 3.43 -19.30
N ILE A 285 -7.16 2.26 -19.93
CA ILE A 285 -8.36 1.65 -20.50
C ILE A 285 -8.53 0.27 -19.87
N ALA A 286 -9.73 0.02 -19.34
CA ALA A 286 -10.13 -1.24 -18.75
C ALA A 286 -11.13 -1.98 -19.64
N ALA A 287 -10.88 -3.26 -19.85
CA ALA A 287 -11.84 -4.19 -20.46
C ALA A 287 -12.75 -4.74 -19.37
N THR A 288 -14.07 -4.67 -19.58
CA THR A 288 -15.08 -5.14 -18.63
C THR A 288 -16.06 -6.13 -19.27
N ASP A 289 -17.00 -6.64 -18.45
CA ASP A 289 -18.11 -7.45 -18.93
C ASP A 289 -19.09 -6.70 -19.85
N ASN A 290 -19.12 -5.36 -19.79
CA ASN A 290 -20.09 -4.52 -20.50
C ASN A 290 -19.47 -3.53 -21.50
N GLY A 291 -18.19 -3.70 -21.83
CA GLY A 291 -17.49 -2.90 -22.83
C GLY A 291 -16.10 -2.48 -22.36
N ALA A 292 -15.54 -1.46 -23.01
CA ALA A 292 -14.28 -0.85 -22.59
C ALA A 292 -14.57 0.48 -21.89
N VAL A 293 -13.86 0.73 -20.80
CA VAL A 293 -13.97 1.97 -20.00
C VAL A 293 -12.62 2.67 -20.03
N ARG A 294 -12.62 3.96 -20.42
CA ARG A 294 -11.44 4.82 -20.37
C ARG A 294 -11.47 5.67 -19.11
N MET A 295 -10.34 5.70 -18.39
CA MET A 295 -10.17 6.54 -17.22
C MET A 295 -9.80 7.96 -17.65
N GLU A 296 -10.76 8.88 -17.54
CA GLU A 296 -10.56 10.30 -17.82
C GLU A 296 -10.42 11.09 -16.51
N ALA A 297 -9.97 12.35 -16.60
CA ALA A 297 -9.87 13.24 -15.45
C ALA A 297 -11.22 13.51 -14.76
N SER A 298 -12.32 13.47 -15.52
CA SER A 298 -13.70 13.61 -15.01
C SER A 298 -14.26 12.32 -14.40
N GLY A 299 -13.51 11.21 -14.46
CA GLY A 299 -13.96 9.89 -14.04
C GLY A 299 -13.98 8.86 -15.19
N PRO A 300 -14.38 7.62 -14.90
CA PRO A 300 -14.53 6.56 -15.90
C PRO A 300 -15.59 6.91 -16.95
N ALA A 301 -15.26 6.68 -18.23
CA ALA A 301 -16.16 6.89 -19.36
C ALA A 301 -16.15 5.69 -20.30
N SER A 302 -17.33 5.15 -20.64
CA SER A 302 -17.45 4.06 -21.60
C SER A 302 -16.96 4.47 -22.99
N ILE A 303 -16.30 3.57 -23.70
CA ILE A 303 -15.91 3.75 -25.09
C ILE A 303 -17.13 3.42 -25.98
N PRO A 304 -17.67 4.40 -26.73
CA PRO A 304 -18.85 4.17 -27.57
C PRO A 304 -18.63 3.04 -28.57
N GLY A 305 -19.65 2.23 -28.81
CA GLY A 305 -19.60 1.08 -29.72
C GLY A 305 -19.08 -0.22 -29.09
N THR A 306 -18.80 -0.21 -27.78
CA THR A 306 -18.39 -1.41 -27.03
C THR A 306 -19.47 -1.91 -26.07
N GLU A 307 -20.59 -1.19 -25.96
CA GLU A 307 -21.64 -1.46 -24.97
C GLU A 307 -22.21 -2.87 -25.11
N GLY A 308 -22.38 -3.55 -23.98
CA GLY A 308 -22.93 -4.91 -23.93
C GLY A 308 -22.00 -5.99 -24.52
N THR A 309 -20.75 -5.63 -24.85
CA THR A 309 -19.74 -6.57 -25.32
C THR A 309 -18.77 -6.89 -24.20
N ARG A 310 -18.67 -8.18 -23.84
CA ARG A 310 -17.67 -8.66 -22.88
C ARG A 310 -16.27 -8.66 -23.50
N ILE A 311 -15.39 -7.76 -23.09
CA ILE A 311 -14.02 -7.69 -23.61
C ILE A 311 -13.09 -8.49 -22.70
N LYS A 312 -12.27 -9.36 -23.29
CA LYS A 312 -11.37 -10.28 -22.55
C LYS A 312 -9.89 -9.97 -22.76
N GLY A 313 -9.54 -9.31 -23.86
CA GLY A 313 -8.17 -8.91 -24.15
C GLY A 313 -8.14 -7.62 -24.96
N MET A 314 -7.07 -6.87 -24.81
CA MET A 314 -6.84 -5.63 -25.56
C MET A 314 -5.38 -5.48 -25.92
N ALA A 315 -5.12 -4.80 -27.04
CA ALA A 315 -3.79 -4.32 -27.41
C ALA A 315 -3.93 -3.01 -28.16
N ILE A 316 -2.90 -2.18 -28.10
CA ILE A 316 -2.84 -0.96 -28.89
C ILE A 316 -1.67 -1.10 -29.84
N ASP A 317 -1.97 -1.00 -31.13
CA ASP A 317 -0.93 -1.07 -32.15
C ASP A 317 -0.17 0.27 -32.30
N ARG A 318 0.94 0.26 -33.03
CA ARG A 318 1.77 1.45 -33.31
C ARG A 318 1.04 2.53 -34.09
N ALA A 319 -0.03 2.20 -34.80
CA ALA A 319 -0.89 3.18 -35.44
C ALA A 319 -1.86 3.86 -34.43
N GLY A 320 -1.84 3.43 -33.17
CA GLY A 320 -2.72 3.91 -32.11
C GLY A 320 -4.12 3.31 -32.18
N THR A 321 -4.30 2.20 -32.89
CA THR A 321 -5.56 1.47 -32.93
C THR A 321 -5.66 0.60 -31.69
N LEU A 322 -6.71 0.80 -30.90
CA LEU A 322 -7.05 -0.09 -29.81
C LEU A 322 -7.84 -1.28 -30.36
N TRP A 323 -7.23 -2.45 -30.30
CA TRP A 323 -7.83 -3.75 -30.59
C TRP A 323 -8.49 -4.31 -29.33
N MET A 324 -9.70 -4.83 -29.46
CA MET A 324 -10.49 -5.38 -28.36
C MET A 324 -11.05 -6.73 -28.79
N VAL A 325 -10.61 -7.79 -28.12
CA VAL A 325 -11.02 -9.16 -28.41
C VAL A 325 -11.95 -9.70 -27.34
N ASN A 326 -12.80 -10.64 -27.74
CA ASN A 326 -13.73 -11.34 -26.86
C ASN A 326 -13.82 -12.82 -27.25
N THR A 327 -14.23 -13.64 -26.29
CA THR A 327 -14.38 -15.09 -26.51
C THR A 327 -15.66 -15.46 -27.26
N ARG A 328 -16.63 -14.54 -27.30
CA ARG A 328 -17.92 -14.71 -27.97
C ARG A 328 -18.34 -13.37 -28.57
N GLY A 329 -18.27 -13.25 -29.90
CA GLY A 329 -18.63 -12.02 -30.61
C GLY A 329 -17.54 -11.49 -31.54
N PRO A 330 -17.76 -10.30 -32.14
CA PRO A 330 -16.84 -9.71 -33.08
C PRO A 330 -15.62 -9.10 -32.37
N THR A 331 -14.44 -9.20 -32.98
CA THR A 331 -13.32 -8.34 -32.57
C THR A 331 -13.64 -6.90 -32.92
N LEU A 332 -13.46 -6.00 -31.96
CA LEU A 332 -13.68 -4.58 -32.13
C LEU A 332 -12.33 -3.87 -32.25
N TRP A 333 -12.34 -2.72 -32.92
CA TRP A 333 -11.22 -1.81 -32.93
C TRP A 333 -11.66 -0.36 -32.79
N LEU A 334 -10.82 0.47 -32.18
CA LEU A 334 -10.97 1.92 -32.14
C LEU A 334 -9.73 2.54 -32.77
N ARG A 335 -9.88 3.01 -34.01
CA ARG A 335 -8.80 3.68 -34.74
C ARG A 335 -8.46 5.02 -34.10
N SER A 336 -7.18 5.39 -34.16
CA SER A 336 -6.70 6.68 -33.68
C SER A 336 -7.53 7.84 -34.29
N GLY A 337 -7.92 8.79 -33.45
CA GLY A 337 -8.76 9.94 -33.82
C GLY A 337 -10.26 9.64 -33.97
N ARG A 338 -10.71 8.39 -33.84
CA ARG A 338 -12.13 8.05 -33.77
C ARG A 338 -12.64 8.06 -32.34
N THR A 339 -13.94 8.26 -32.19
CA THR A 339 -14.63 8.30 -30.88
C THR A 339 -15.49 7.07 -30.63
N ARG A 340 -15.74 6.24 -31.65
CA ARG A 340 -16.57 5.05 -31.59
C ARG A 340 -15.81 3.84 -32.11
N ALA A 341 -15.87 2.76 -31.35
CA ALA A 341 -15.35 1.46 -31.75
C ALA A 341 -16.22 0.85 -32.87
N GLU A 342 -15.57 0.15 -33.78
CA GLU A 342 -16.18 -0.50 -34.93
C GLU A 342 -15.82 -1.99 -34.92
N VAL A 343 -16.62 -2.81 -35.59
CA VAL A 343 -16.23 -4.21 -35.84
C VAL A 343 -15.01 -4.21 -36.76
N ALA A 344 -13.94 -4.88 -36.34
CA ALA A 344 -12.76 -5.05 -37.17
C ALA A 344 -13.13 -5.96 -38.35
N PRO A 345 -12.80 -5.58 -39.61
CA PRO A 345 -13.19 -6.31 -40.81
C PRO A 345 -12.29 -7.55 -40.99
N LEU A 346 -12.32 -8.49 -40.06
CA LEU A 346 -11.40 -9.63 -40.00
C LEU A 346 -11.86 -10.85 -40.81
N GLY A 347 -13.03 -10.78 -41.43
CA GLY A 347 -13.72 -11.90 -42.05
C GLY A 347 -14.50 -12.74 -41.03
N ASP A 348 -15.21 -13.76 -41.52
CA ASP A 348 -16.00 -14.66 -40.68
C ASP A 348 -15.10 -15.78 -40.12
N LEU A 349 -14.62 -15.59 -38.90
CA LEU A 349 -13.87 -16.62 -38.17
C LEU A 349 -14.80 -17.53 -37.37
N GLY A 350 -16.11 -17.22 -37.29
CA GLY A 350 -17.11 -18.05 -36.63
C GLY A 350 -16.94 -18.29 -35.12
N ILE A 351 -15.90 -17.74 -34.46
CA ILE A 351 -15.60 -17.98 -33.03
C ILE A 351 -14.60 -16.93 -32.50
N GLY A 352 -14.58 -16.73 -31.17
CA GLY A 352 -13.87 -15.64 -30.51
C GLY A 352 -12.36 -15.81 -30.35
N ALA A 353 -11.73 -14.77 -29.80
CA ALA A 353 -10.31 -14.66 -29.51
C ALA A 353 -10.06 -14.39 -28.01
N ASN A 354 -8.98 -14.96 -27.48
CA ASN A 354 -8.57 -14.79 -26.08
C ASN A 354 -7.62 -13.60 -25.92
N SER A 355 -6.73 -13.39 -26.88
CA SER A 355 -5.66 -12.39 -26.78
C SER A 355 -5.38 -11.72 -28.11
N VAL A 356 -4.85 -10.51 -28.01
CA VAL A 356 -4.30 -9.73 -29.11
C VAL A 356 -2.99 -9.11 -28.63
N PHE A 357 -1.99 -9.05 -29.50
CA PHE A 357 -0.66 -8.55 -29.18
C PHE A 357 -0.03 -7.94 -30.44
N GLU A 358 0.70 -6.84 -30.31
CA GLU A 358 1.52 -6.30 -31.40
C GLU A 358 3.00 -6.53 -31.10
N ASP A 359 3.73 -7.11 -32.04
CA ASP A 359 5.18 -7.30 -31.91
C ASP A 359 5.99 -6.04 -32.23
N SER A 360 7.28 -6.08 -31.93
CA SER A 360 8.25 -5.01 -32.18
C SER A 360 8.46 -4.71 -33.67
N ARG A 361 7.82 -5.44 -34.59
CA ARG A 361 7.82 -5.17 -36.04
C ARG A 361 6.50 -4.57 -36.53
N GLY A 362 5.55 -4.33 -35.63
CA GLY A 362 4.23 -3.79 -35.95
C GLY A 362 3.25 -4.85 -36.48
N THR A 363 3.55 -6.13 -36.22
CA THR A 363 2.67 -7.23 -36.61
C THR A 363 1.66 -7.48 -35.50
N VAL A 364 0.37 -7.42 -35.82
CA VAL A 364 -0.71 -7.77 -34.88
C VAL A 364 -0.99 -9.27 -34.93
N TRP A 365 -0.88 -9.90 -33.77
CA TRP A 365 -1.10 -11.31 -33.51
C TRP A 365 -2.40 -11.50 -32.71
N ILE A 366 -3.16 -12.53 -33.04
CA ILE A 366 -4.43 -12.87 -32.37
C ILE A 366 -4.38 -14.33 -31.91
N GLY A 367 -4.61 -14.56 -30.62
CA GLY A 367 -4.78 -15.87 -30.04
C GLY A 367 -6.24 -16.33 -30.12
N GLY A 368 -6.52 -17.32 -30.96
CA GLY A 368 -7.87 -17.87 -31.13
C GLY A 368 -8.27 -18.79 -29.98
N VAL A 369 -9.56 -18.86 -29.67
CA VAL A 369 -10.09 -19.78 -28.63
C VAL A 369 -9.87 -21.25 -29.01
N HIS A 370 -9.98 -21.57 -30.32
CA HIS A 370 -9.77 -22.91 -30.87
C HIS A 370 -9.21 -22.88 -32.30
N GLN A 371 -8.50 -21.80 -32.63
CA GLN A 371 -7.97 -21.57 -33.98
C GLN A 371 -6.46 -21.46 -33.99
N GLY A 372 -5.79 -21.72 -32.85
CA GLY A 372 -4.37 -21.50 -32.71
C GLY A 372 -4.02 -20.01 -32.85
N LEU A 373 -2.86 -19.77 -33.46
CA LEU A 373 -2.32 -18.43 -33.63
C LEU A 373 -2.59 -17.87 -35.04
N LEU A 374 -3.10 -16.64 -35.05
CA LEU A 374 -3.48 -15.89 -36.24
C LEU A 374 -2.64 -14.59 -36.31
N ARG A 375 -2.36 -14.12 -37.51
CA ARG A 375 -1.75 -12.81 -37.78
C ARG A 375 -2.69 -11.96 -38.60
N PHE A 376 -2.83 -10.69 -38.25
CA PHE A 376 -3.53 -9.73 -39.08
C PHE A 376 -2.66 -9.28 -40.26
N ASP A 377 -3.15 -9.52 -41.48
CA ASP A 377 -2.60 -8.95 -42.69
C ASP A 377 -3.29 -7.61 -42.98
N ALA A 378 -2.61 -6.52 -42.63
CA ALA A 378 -3.13 -5.18 -42.83
C ALA A 378 -3.36 -4.82 -44.30
N LYS A 379 -2.63 -5.43 -45.26
CA LYS A 379 -2.81 -5.16 -46.69
C LYS A 379 -4.06 -5.84 -47.22
N ALA A 380 -4.27 -7.08 -46.81
CA ALA A 380 -5.43 -7.87 -47.22
C ALA A 380 -6.68 -7.61 -46.36
N GLY A 381 -6.53 -6.94 -45.21
CA GLY A 381 -7.61 -6.71 -44.27
C GLY A 381 -8.23 -8.01 -43.75
N ARG A 382 -7.42 -9.02 -43.44
CA ARG A 382 -7.91 -10.33 -42.97
C ARG A 382 -6.91 -11.00 -42.03
N LEU A 383 -7.37 -11.99 -41.26
CA LEU A 383 -6.47 -12.86 -40.52
C LEU A 383 -5.89 -13.97 -41.39
N VAL A 384 -4.64 -14.31 -41.09
CA VAL A 384 -3.86 -15.39 -41.71
C VAL A 384 -3.48 -16.38 -40.61
N GLN A 385 -3.71 -17.67 -40.86
CA GLN A 385 -3.29 -18.75 -39.96
C GLN A 385 -1.77 -18.89 -40.00
N GLU A 386 -1.10 -18.82 -38.85
CA GLU A 386 0.37 -18.86 -38.75
C GLU A 386 0.88 -20.14 -38.08
N ALA A 387 0.22 -20.58 -37.00
CA ALA A 387 0.52 -21.86 -36.34
C ALA A 387 -0.54 -22.92 -36.70
N PRO A 388 -0.18 -24.21 -36.75
CA PRO A 388 -1.14 -25.31 -36.85
C PRO A 388 -2.26 -25.21 -35.80
N ARG A 389 -3.48 -25.59 -36.20
CA ARG A 389 -4.65 -25.66 -35.28
C ARG A 389 -4.53 -26.79 -34.25
N ALA A 390 -3.56 -27.68 -34.40
CA ALA A 390 -3.24 -28.76 -33.48
C ALA A 390 -1.76 -29.16 -33.66
N PHE A 391 -1.06 -29.42 -32.55
CA PHE A 391 0.30 -29.97 -32.57
C PHE A 391 0.34 -31.46 -32.18
N THR A 392 -0.71 -31.99 -31.56
CA THR A 392 -0.80 -33.38 -31.08
C THR A 392 -1.92 -34.21 -31.74
N GLY A 393 -2.45 -33.77 -32.90
CA GLY A 393 -3.29 -34.60 -33.77
C GLY A 393 -4.74 -34.85 -33.33
N GLY A 394 -5.28 -34.13 -32.32
CA GLY A 394 -6.65 -34.38 -31.85
C GLY A 394 -7.45 -33.18 -31.36
N GLU A 395 -6.83 -32.19 -30.69
CA GLU A 395 -7.58 -31.07 -30.09
C GLU A 395 -7.24 -29.73 -30.74
N GLN A 396 -8.28 -28.89 -30.88
CA GLN A 396 -8.13 -27.53 -31.39
C GLN A 396 -7.40 -26.66 -30.36
N LEU A 397 -6.28 -26.08 -30.77
CA LEU A 397 -5.37 -25.33 -29.91
C LEU A 397 -5.95 -23.95 -29.56
N GLY A 398 -6.24 -23.72 -28.28
CA GLY A 398 -6.46 -22.40 -27.72
C GLY A 398 -5.15 -21.70 -27.42
N VAL A 399 -5.03 -20.43 -27.81
CA VAL A 399 -3.90 -19.55 -27.45
C VAL A 399 -4.43 -18.47 -26.52
N TYR A 400 -3.82 -18.31 -25.35
CA TYR A 400 -4.35 -17.50 -24.25
C TYR A 400 -3.61 -16.19 -24.04
N GLU A 401 -2.30 -16.17 -24.26
CA GLU A 401 -1.46 -14.97 -24.11
C GLU A 401 -0.27 -15.06 -25.07
N ILE A 402 0.21 -13.91 -25.54
CA ILE A 402 1.33 -13.80 -26.48
C ILE A 402 2.26 -12.70 -25.97
N HIS A 403 3.55 -12.98 -25.93
CA HIS A 403 4.61 -12.04 -25.53
C HIS A 403 5.79 -12.11 -26.48
N GLU A 404 6.58 -11.05 -26.49
CA GLU A 404 7.84 -10.97 -27.22
C GLU A 404 9.00 -10.86 -26.24
N ASP A 405 10.05 -11.65 -26.46
CA ASP A 405 11.30 -11.56 -25.71
C ASP A 405 12.22 -10.45 -26.26
N THR A 406 13.29 -10.14 -25.54
CA THR A 406 14.24 -9.08 -25.91
C THR A 406 15.03 -9.36 -27.20
N SER A 407 14.99 -10.58 -27.72
CA SER A 407 15.60 -10.96 -29.00
C SER A 407 14.62 -10.85 -30.19
N GLY A 408 13.37 -10.46 -29.94
CA GLY A 408 12.29 -10.44 -30.95
C GLY A 408 11.69 -11.82 -31.22
N GLY A 409 11.94 -12.80 -30.35
CA GLY A 409 11.28 -14.09 -30.34
C GLY A 409 9.89 -13.99 -29.70
N LEU A 410 8.93 -14.74 -30.22
CA LEU A 410 7.55 -14.75 -29.72
C LEU A 410 7.29 -16.02 -28.90
N TRP A 411 6.57 -15.83 -27.80
CA TRP A 411 6.14 -16.88 -26.88
C TRP A 411 4.63 -16.79 -26.73
N ALA A 412 3.92 -17.89 -26.95
CA ALA A 412 2.48 -17.94 -26.77
C ALA A 412 2.08 -19.09 -25.84
N GLY A 413 1.29 -18.77 -24.81
CA GLY A 413 0.71 -19.74 -23.89
C GLY A 413 -0.50 -20.41 -24.54
N CYS A 414 -0.56 -21.73 -24.50
CA CYS A 414 -1.61 -22.47 -25.19
C CYS A 414 -2.06 -23.71 -24.41
N ASP A 415 -3.07 -24.39 -24.94
CA ASP A 415 -3.38 -25.76 -24.55
C ASP A 415 -2.14 -26.65 -24.76
N GLY A 416 -1.82 -27.46 -23.75
CA GLY A 416 -0.72 -28.41 -23.77
C GLY A 416 0.67 -27.85 -23.50
N GLY A 417 0.89 -26.53 -23.46
CA GLY A 417 2.22 -25.96 -23.20
C GLY A 417 2.46 -24.57 -23.78
N LEU A 418 3.60 -24.39 -24.44
CA LEU A 418 4.02 -23.12 -25.07
C LEU A 418 4.30 -23.29 -26.56
N LEU A 419 3.94 -22.28 -27.35
CA LEU A 419 4.43 -22.07 -28.70
C LEU A 419 5.53 -21.03 -28.72
N LEU A 420 6.64 -21.35 -29.36
CA LEU A 420 7.77 -20.45 -29.49
C LEU A 420 8.08 -20.19 -30.96
N ARG A 421 8.43 -18.96 -31.29
CA ARG A 421 8.95 -18.58 -32.59
C ARG A 421 10.19 -17.72 -32.40
N PRO A 422 11.40 -18.25 -32.62
CA PRO A 422 12.60 -17.42 -32.70
C PRO A 422 12.42 -16.30 -33.72
N SER A 423 13.13 -15.19 -33.57
CA SER A 423 12.99 -14.05 -34.50
C SER A 423 13.19 -14.48 -35.96
N GLY A 424 12.13 -14.39 -36.77
CA GLY A 424 12.13 -14.81 -38.17
C GLY A 424 12.05 -16.32 -38.41
N GLY A 425 11.99 -17.15 -37.36
CA GLY A 425 11.92 -18.60 -37.43
C GLY A 425 10.50 -19.16 -37.62
N ALA A 426 10.39 -20.49 -37.56
CA ALA A 426 9.12 -21.21 -37.55
C ALA A 426 8.61 -21.39 -36.11
N TRP A 427 7.29 -21.64 -35.96
CA TRP A 427 6.68 -21.99 -34.68
C TRP A 427 7.07 -23.41 -34.25
N THR A 428 7.53 -23.56 -33.01
CA THR A 428 7.80 -24.83 -32.35
C THR A 428 6.93 -24.99 -31.11
N PHE A 429 6.43 -26.20 -30.89
CA PHE A 429 5.63 -26.53 -29.71
C PHE A 429 6.51 -27.16 -28.65
N HIS A 430 6.34 -26.70 -27.40
CA HIS A 430 7.00 -27.24 -26.23
C HIS A 430 5.96 -27.73 -25.23
N ALA A 431 5.91 -29.05 -25.07
CA ALA A 431 4.92 -29.72 -24.23
C ALA A 431 5.14 -29.41 -22.74
N GLY A 432 4.07 -29.03 -22.05
CA GLY A 432 4.00 -28.97 -20.59
C GLY A 432 3.64 -30.32 -19.97
N SER A 433 3.26 -30.30 -18.69
CA SER A 433 2.68 -31.49 -18.05
C SER A 433 1.32 -31.85 -18.67
N ALA A 434 0.90 -33.11 -18.55
CA ALA A 434 -0.41 -33.56 -19.01
C ALA A 434 -1.53 -32.65 -18.46
N GLY A 435 -2.43 -32.19 -19.34
CA GLY A 435 -3.51 -31.26 -19.00
C GLY A 435 -3.08 -29.81 -18.76
N SER A 436 -1.82 -29.45 -19.00
CA SER A 436 -1.34 -28.07 -18.88
C SER A 436 -2.08 -27.15 -19.85
N ARG A 437 -2.57 -26.02 -19.33
CA ARG A 437 -3.10 -24.90 -20.12
C ARG A 437 -2.42 -23.65 -19.64
N VAL A 438 -1.42 -23.17 -20.38
CA VAL A 438 -0.63 -22.02 -19.96
C VAL A 438 -1.43 -20.75 -20.23
N ARG A 439 -1.95 -20.14 -19.16
CA ARG A 439 -2.87 -18.99 -19.25
C ARG A 439 -2.16 -17.65 -19.27
N GLY A 440 -0.96 -17.60 -18.71
CA GLY A 440 -0.13 -16.43 -18.83
C GLY A 440 1.30 -16.62 -18.35
N MET A 441 2.12 -15.62 -18.65
CA MET A 441 3.55 -15.67 -18.42
C MET A 441 4.18 -14.30 -18.13
N ALA A 442 5.35 -14.35 -17.51
CA ALA A 442 6.29 -13.24 -17.39
C ALA A 442 7.64 -13.73 -17.95
N LEU A 443 8.01 -13.21 -19.13
CA LEU A 443 9.29 -13.50 -19.77
C LEU A 443 10.42 -12.81 -19.02
N LEU A 444 11.54 -13.52 -18.86
CA LEU A 444 12.72 -13.04 -18.15
C LEU A 444 13.87 -12.84 -19.14
N ALA A 445 14.77 -11.92 -18.82
CA ALA A 445 15.92 -11.57 -19.67
C ALA A 445 16.92 -12.73 -19.88
N ASP A 446 16.85 -13.79 -19.07
CA ASP A 446 17.71 -14.97 -19.19
C ASP A 446 17.13 -16.07 -20.10
N GLY A 447 16.05 -15.77 -20.83
CA GLY A 447 15.38 -16.70 -21.74
C GLY A 447 14.51 -17.74 -21.03
N THR A 448 14.21 -17.55 -19.75
CA THR A 448 13.22 -18.35 -19.01
C THR A 448 11.92 -17.56 -18.83
N ALA A 449 10.86 -18.25 -18.42
CA ALA A 449 9.58 -17.61 -18.15
C ALA A 449 8.98 -18.12 -16.85
N TRP A 450 8.39 -17.25 -16.04
CA TRP A 450 7.41 -17.68 -15.07
C TRP A 450 6.08 -17.86 -15.77
N ILE A 451 5.46 -19.04 -15.62
CA ILE A 451 4.16 -19.36 -16.19
C ILE A 451 3.16 -19.69 -15.08
N HIS A 452 1.88 -19.46 -15.35
CA HIS A 452 0.77 -20.02 -14.58
C HIS A 452 -0.19 -20.80 -15.49
N ASN A 453 -0.84 -21.80 -14.89
CA ASN A 453 -1.81 -22.64 -15.57
C ASN A 453 -3.24 -22.27 -15.17
N GLU A 454 -4.22 -22.73 -15.94
CA GLU A 454 -5.64 -22.65 -15.55
C GLU A 454 -5.93 -23.41 -14.25
N GLU A 455 -5.30 -24.56 -14.07
CA GLU A 455 -5.39 -25.35 -12.84
C GLU A 455 -4.61 -24.70 -11.70
N PRO A 456 -5.03 -24.87 -10.43
CA PRO A 456 -4.46 -24.20 -9.26
C PRO A 456 -3.13 -24.84 -8.85
N MET A 457 -2.10 -24.60 -9.67
CA MET A 457 -0.77 -25.19 -9.54
C MET A 457 0.28 -24.19 -9.02
N GLY A 458 -0.12 -22.94 -8.74
CA GLY A 458 0.81 -21.84 -8.48
C GLY A 458 1.51 -21.37 -9.75
N ILE A 459 2.77 -20.94 -9.62
CA ILE A 459 3.62 -20.57 -10.76
C ILE A 459 4.83 -21.48 -10.88
N ALA A 460 5.30 -21.67 -12.11
CA ALA A 460 6.51 -22.43 -12.42
C ALA A 460 7.45 -21.61 -13.30
N ARG A 461 8.74 -21.59 -12.97
CA ARG A 461 9.77 -21.04 -13.85
C ARG A 461 10.20 -22.14 -14.80
N VAL A 462 10.05 -21.89 -16.09
CA VAL A 462 10.27 -22.88 -17.14
C VAL A 462 11.32 -22.44 -18.15
N ARG A 463 12.00 -23.42 -18.74
CA ARG A 463 12.85 -23.28 -19.90
C ARG A 463 12.39 -24.27 -20.98
N PRO A 464 12.08 -23.81 -22.20
CA PRO A 464 11.86 -24.70 -23.33
C PRO A 464 13.17 -25.39 -23.74
N ALA A 465 13.15 -26.72 -23.81
CA ALA A 465 14.27 -27.54 -24.27
C ALA A 465 13.74 -28.83 -24.91
N ASP A 466 14.30 -29.24 -26.05
CA ASP A 466 14.02 -30.53 -26.72
C ASP A 466 12.53 -30.84 -26.92
N GLY A 467 11.72 -29.83 -27.28
CA GLY A 467 10.27 -29.99 -27.50
C GLY A 467 9.43 -30.11 -26.23
N ALA A 468 10.01 -29.88 -25.05
CA ALA A 468 9.34 -29.91 -23.76
C ALA A 468 9.64 -28.65 -22.92
N LEU A 469 8.85 -28.45 -21.86
CA LEU A 469 9.09 -27.43 -20.85
C LEU A 469 9.83 -28.04 -19.64
N GLN A 470 11.09 -27.69 -19.49
CA GLN A 470 11.87 -27.99 -18.29
C GLN A 470 11.44 -27.06 -17.16
N VAL A 471 10.89 -27.61 -16.08
CA VAL A 471 10.58 -26.85 -14.86
C VAL A 471 11.85 -26.67 -14.05
N LEU A 472 12.26 -25.42 -13.86
CA LEU A 472 13.43 -25.03 -13.06
C LEU A 472 13.06 -24.78 -11.60
N GLU A 473 11.89 -24.19 -11.38
CA GLU A 473 11.44 -23.77 -10.05
C GLU A 473 9.92 -23.73 -9.97
N ARG A 474 9.37 -23.92 -8.75
CA ARG A 474 7.94 -23.73 -8.46
C ARG A 474 7.75 -22.83 -7.24
N ARG A 475 6.67 -22.05 -7.27
CA ARG A 475 6.16 -21.28 -6.13
C ARG A 475 4.68 -21.61 -5.95
N THR A 476 4.31 -21.95 -4.74
CA THR A 476 2.97 -22.43 -4.36
C THR A 476 2.56 -21.82 -3.03
N LYS A 477 1.34 -22.12 -2.60
CA LYS A 477 0.84 -21.79 -1.27
C LYS A 477 1.77 -22.33 -0.19
N GLY A 478 2.25 -21.43 0.68
CA GLY A 478 3.21 -21.73 1.73
C GLY A 478 4.68 -21.69 1.27
N TRP A 479 4.92 -21.52 -0.03
CA TRP A 479 6.24 -21.40 -0.64
C TRP A 479 6.27 -20.17 -1.57
N GLY A 480 6.05 -19.00 -0.98
CA GLY A 480 6.13 -17.70 -1.66
C GLY A 480 4.82 -17.16 -2.24
N LEU A 481 3.74 -17.95 -2.26
CA LEU A 481 2.39 -17.49 -2.60
C LEU A 481 1.40 -17.72 -1.46
N THR A 482 0.34 -16.92 -1.45
CA THR A 482 -0.82 -17.07 -0.56
C THR A 482 -1.87 -18.01 -1.12
N SER A 483 -1.93 -18.17 -2.44
CA SER A 483 -2.79 -19.14 -3.13
C SER A 483 -2.10 -19.82 -4.32
N ASN A 484 -2.61 -21.00 -4.69
CA ASN A 484 -2.22 -21.68 -5.92
C ASN A 484 -3.10 -21.29 -7.12
N MET A 485 -4.25 -20.66 -6.89
CA MET A 485 -5.12 -20.16 -7.96
C MET A 485 -4.55 -18.82 -8.45
N VAL A 486 -3.83 -18.86 -9.56
CA VAL A 486 -3.11 -17.71 -10.11
C VAL A 486 -3.81 -17.20 -11.36
N TYR A 487 -4.02 -15.89 -11.42
CA TYR A 487 -4.77 -15.22 -12.48
C TYR A 487 -3.89 -14.41 -13.43
N ALA A 488 -2.76 -13.90 -12.96
CA ALA A 488 -1.75 -13.28 -13.79
C ALA A 488 -0.38 -13.31 -13.10
N VAL A 489 0.68 -13.26 -13.91
CA VAL A 489 2.07 -13.10 -13.46
C VAL A 489 2.75 -12.03 -14.31
N ARG A 490 3.46 -11.10 -13.65
CA ARG A 490 4.19 -10.00 -14.29
C ARG A 490 5.53 -9.76 -13.61
N GLN A 491 6.51 -9.32 -14.38
CA GLN A 491 7.79 -8.84 -13.87
C GLN A 491 7.80 -7.31 -13.90
N ASP A 492 8.29 -6.69 -12.83
CA ASP A 492 8.53 -5.25 -12.80
C ASP A 492 9.93 -4.86 -13.31
N GLU A 493 10.15 -3.57 -13.51
CA GLU A 493 11.42 -3.00 -13.99
C GLU A 493 12.63 -3.34 -13.09
N ARG A 494 12.41 -3.78 -11.85
CA ARG A 494 13.45 -4.20 -10.91
C ARG A 494 13.63 -5.73 -10.89
N GLY A 495 12.97 -6.43 -11.80
CA GLY A 495 13.02 -7.88 -11.92
C GLY A 495 12.13 -8.64 -10.93
N ARG A 496 11.32 -7.96 -10.11
CA ARG A 496 10.49 -8.60 -9.08
C ARG A 496 9.23 -9.18 -9.72
N ILE A 497 8.83 -10.36 -9.26
CA ILE A 497 7.68 -11.10 -9.79
C ILE A 497 6.44 -10.80 -8.94
N TRP A 498 5.41 -10.29 -9.61
CA TRP A 498 4.09 -9.99 -9.06
C TRP A 498 3.08 -11.00 -9.58
N VAL A 499 2.19 -11.46 -8.70
CA VAL A 499 1.26 -12.56 -8.94
C VAL A 499 -0.10 -12.18 -8.37
N SER A 500 -1.13 -12.12 -9.23
CA SER A 500 -2.50 -11.93 -8.77
C SER A 500 -3.18 -13.29 -8.57
N THR A 501 -3.98 -13.41 -7.50
CA THR A 501 -4.57 -14.68 -7.05
C THR A 501 -6.03 -14.49 -6.62
N ASP A 502 -6.71 -15.58 -6.23
CA ASP A 502 -8.03 -15.53 -5.57
C ASP A 502 -7.97 -15.08 -4.09
N LYS A 503 -6.76 -14.73 -3.62
CA LYS A 503 -6.48 -14.27 -2.26
C LYS A 503 -5.75 -12.94 -2.23
N GLY A 504 -5.66 -12.23 -3.34
CA GLY A 504 -5.04 -10.90 -3.44
C GLY A 504 -3.79 -10.93 -4.30
N LEU A 505 -2.90 -9.98 -4.05
CA LEU A 505 -1.69 -9.74 -4.82
C LEU A 505 -0.45 -10.15 -4.02
N ASP A 506 0.34 -11.05 -4.59
CA ASP A 506 1.62 -11.47 -4.04
C ASP A 506 2.79 -10.88 -4.84
N ARG A 507 3.89 -10.58 -4.14
CA ARG A 507 5.21 -10.44 -4.74
C ARG A 507 6.09 -11.54 -4.21
N VAL A 508 6.67 -12.35 -5.10
CA VAL A 508 7.39 -13.57 -4.73
C VAL A 508 8.64 -13.21 -3.90
N GLU A 509 9.49 -12.32 -4.41
CA GLU A 509 10.74 -11.93 -3.77
C GLU A 509 11.04 -10.42 -3.94
N PRO A 510 11.31 -9.67 -2.85
CA PRO A 510 11.09 -10.07 -1.46
C PRO A 510 9.59 -10.26 -1.19
N ALA A 511 9.25 -11.29 -0.41
CA ALA A 511 7.87 -11.69 -0.12
C ALA A 511 7.02 -10.50 0.36
N LEU A 512 5.89 -10.27 -0.30
CA LEU A 512 4.89 -9.28 0.07
C LEU A 512 3.53 -9.85 -0.31
N HIS A 513 2.55 -9.65 0.56
CA HIS A 513 1.17 -9.93 0.28
C HIS A 513 0.34 -8.67 0.51
N VAL A 514 -0.52 -8.35 -0.45
CA VAL A 514 -1.50 -7.26 -0.38
C VAL A 514 -2.90 -7.88 -0.56
N GLY A 515 -3.73 -7.74 0.47
CA GLY A 515 -5.10 -8.24 0.49
C GLY A 515 -6.10 -7.22 1.05
N ARG A 516 -7.26 -7.69 1.55
CA ARG A 516 -8.30 -6.82 2.12
C ARG A 516 -7.82 -6.03 3.32
N ARG A 517 -6.99 -6.65 4.16
CA ARG A 517 -6.36 -6.00 5.32
C ARG A 517 -5.47 -4.81 4.94
N ASP A 518 -5.00 -4.78 3.69
CA ASP A 518 -4.09 -3.79 3.16
C ASP A 518 -4.82 -2.72 2.32
N GLY A 519 -6.16 -2.84 2.18
CA GLY A 519 -7.02 -1.83 1.56
C GLY A 519 -7.71 -2.26 0.25
N MET A 520 -7.50 -3.49 -0.23
CA MET A 520 -8.21 -3.97 -1.42
C MET A 520 -9.71 -4.17 -1.15
N VAL A 521 -10.59 -3.77 -2.07
CA VAL A 521 -12.05 -4.00 -1.95
C VAL A 521 -12.37 -5.51 -1.92
N THR A 522 -11.67 -6.27 -2.76
CA THR A 522 -11.80 -7.73 -2.87
C THR A 522 -10.42 -8.36 -2.99
N GLU A 523 -10.31 -9.61 -2.57
CA GLU A 523 -9.10 -10.43 -2.73
C GLU A 523 -9.17 -11.34 -3.97
N ASP A 524 -10.36 -11.52 -4.55
CA ASP A 524 -10.51 -12.30 -5.77
C ASP A 524 -10.13 -11.42 -6.97
N CYS A 525 -8.86 -11.50 -7.39
CA CYS A 525 -8.39 -10.81 -8.57
C CYS A 525 -8.98 -11.42 -9.84
N SER A 526 -8.80 -10.76 -10.99
CA SER A 526 -9.32 -11.22 -12.27
C SER A 526 -8.21 -11.69 -13.19
N ILE A 527 -8.53 -12.71 -14.01
CA ILE A 527 -7.61 -13.29 -15.01
C ILE A 527 -7.08 -12.18 -15.91
N SER A 528 -5.75 -12.12 -16.07
CA SER A 528 -5.03 -11.16 -16.92
C SER A 528 -5.14 -9.68 -16.51
N ALA A 529 -5.85 -9.34 -15.44
CA ALA A 529 -5.98 -7.97 -14.92
C ALA A 529 -4.84 -7.64 -13.95
N LEU A 530 -3.62 -7.60 -14.46
CA LEU A 530 -2.43 -7.18 -13.72
C LEU A 530 -1.50 -6.39 -14.65
N LEU A 531 -1.28 -5.12 -14.31
CA LEU A 531 -0.34 -4.26 -15.01
C LEU A 531 0.72 -3.73 -14.03
N VAL A 532 1.98 -3.89 -14.40
CA VAL A 532 3.11 -3.44 -13.57
C VAL A 532 4.01 -2.53 -14.38
N GLU A 533 4.16 -1.28 -13.93
CA GLU A 533 4.89 -0.24 -14.67
C GLU A 533 5.35 0.86 -13.72
N LYS A 534 6.55 1.42 -13.93
CA LYS A 534 7.03 2.64 -13.25
C LYS A 534 6.88 2.62 -11.72
N GLY A 535 6.99 1.43 -11.11
CA GLY A 535 6.84 1.23 -9.66
C GLY A 535 5.40 1.22 -9.13
N VAL A 536 4.39 1.24 -10.01
CA VAL A 536 2.97 1.10 -9.69
C VAL A 536 2.50 -0.28 -10.16
N VAL A 537 1.62 -0.90 -9.36
CA VAL A 537 0.92 -2.14 -9.70
C VAL A 537 -0.57 -1.82 -9.73
N TRP A 538 -1.21 -2.08 -10.86
CA TRP A 538 -2.65 -1.90 -11.07
C TRP A 538 -3.35 -3.25 -11.03
#